data_AF-A0A427UX73-F1
#
_entry.id   AF-A0A427UX73-F1
#
_cell.length_a   1.000
_cell.length_b   1.000
_cell.length_c   1.000
_cell.angle_alpha   90.00
_cell.angle_beta   90.00
_cell.angle_gamma   90.00
#
_symmetry.space_group_name_H-M   'P 1'
#
loop_
_entity.id
_entity.type
_entity.pdbx_description
1 polymer ?
#
loop_
_entity_poly.entity_id
_entity_poly.type
_entity_poly.pdbx_seq_one_letter_code
_entity_poly.pdbx_strand_id
1 'polypeptide(L)'
;MRTNLAQQAIQDNSNNDFSQGDTVVLIAPVTLVNRTFDTADLLSVEYTTSLGGIGVTTNGVIVVVVDPTEVRHATTLELKLKRRLSLTEQSLGEVS
;
A
#
# COMPACT_ATOMS: atom_id res chain seq x y z
N MET A 1 6.49 -28.16 -10.73
CA MET A 1 5.37 -27.32 -10.23
C MET A 1 5.57 -25.93 -10.81
N ARG A 2 4.66 -25.42 -11.65
CA ARG A 2 4.74 -24.04 -12.15
C ARG A 2 4.06 -23.14 -11.12
N THR A 3 4.84 -22.39 -10.35
CA THR A 3 4.28 -21.32 -9.52
C THR A 3 3.79 -20.23 -10.45
N ASN A 4 2.53 -19.81 -10.31
CA ASN A 4 1.97 -18.72 -11.10
C ASN A 4 2.81 -17.46 -10.87
N LEU A 5 3.04 -16.66 -11.91
CA LEU A 5 3.78 -15.39 -11.81
C LEU A 5 3.26 -14.48 -10.68
N ALA A 6 1.95 -14.56 -10.40
CA ALA A 6 1.30 -13.87 -9.29
C ALA A 6 1.77 -14.36 -7.90
N GLN A 7 2.09 -15.66 -7.75
CA GLN A 7 2.60 -16.21 -6.49
C GLN A 7 4.09 -15.96 -6.32
N GLN A 8 4.86 -15.93 -7.42
CA GLN A 8 6.27 -15.55 -7.38
C GLN A 8 6.44 -14.09 -6.94
N ALA A 9 5.61 -13.17 -7.45
CA ALA A 9 5.65 -11.77 -7.04
C ALA A 9 5.39 -11.57 -5.54
N ILE A 10 4.63 -12.44 -4.88
CA ILE A 10 4.39 -12.37 -3.43
C ILE A 10 5.62 -12.87 -2.65
N GLN A 11 6.32 -13.88 -3.17
CA GLN A 11 7.52 -14.46 -2.53
C GLN A 11 8.78 -13.63 -2.76
N ASP A 12 8.94 -13.04 -3.96
CA ASP A 12 10.05 -12.16 -4.34
C ASP A 12 9.94 -10.78 -3.67
N ASN A 13 8.73 -10.39 -3.24
CA ASN A 13 8.49 -9.17 -2.49
C ASN A 13 8.85 -9.28 -1.00
N SER A 14 9.70 -10.23 -0.62
CA SER A 14 10.37 -10.25 0.70
C SER A 14 11.41 -9.12 0.86
N ASN A 15 11.49 -8.22 -0.12
CA ASN A 15 12.31 -7.03 -0.06
C ASN A 15 11.66 -6.02 0.90
N ASN A 16 11.99 -6.15 2.19
CA ASN A 16 11.60 -5.21 3.26
C ASN A 16 12.36 -3.87 3.19
N ASP A 17 13.06 -3.60 2.08
CA ASP A 17 13.61 -2.28 1.80
C ASP A 17 12.48 -1.39 1.30
N PHE A 18 11.99 -0.54 2.21
CA PHE A 18 11.01 0.49 1.92
C PHE A 18 11.70 1.84 1.83
N SER A 19 11.42 2.60 0.78
CA SER A 19 11.95 3.94 0.57
C SER A 19 10.83 4.98 0.53
N GLN A 20 11.17 6.23 0.86
CA GLN A 20 10.23 7.34 0.72
C GLN A 20 9.70 7.42 -0.73
N GLY A 21 8.38 7.54 -0.86
CA GLY A 21 7.67 7.54 -2.14
C GLY A 21 7.16 6.17 -2.58
N ASP A 22 7.58 5.08 -1.94
CA ASP A 22 7.05 3.75 -2.25
C ASP A 22 5.57 3.65 -1.88
N THR A 23 4.83 2.87 -2.67
CA THR A 23 3.44 2.55 -2.36
C THR A 23 3.37 1.18 -1.72
N VAL A 24 2.84 1.13 -0.52
CA VAL A 24 2.70 -0.08 0.28
C VAL A 24 1.25 -0.33 0.63
N VAL A 25 0.95 -1.58 0.96
CA VAL A 25 -0.34 -2.03 1.45
C VAL A 25 -0.13 -2.86 2.70
N LEU A 26 -1.15 -2.90 3.55
CA LEU A 26 -1.10 -3.71 4.76
C LEU A 26 -1.32 -5.19 4.43
N ILE A 27 -0.62 -6.06 5.16
CA ILE A 27 -0.79 -7.51 5.06
C ILE A 27 -1.98 -7.97 5.90
N ALA A 28 -2.26 -7.27 6.99
CA ALA A 28 -3.42 -7.47 7.86
C ALA A 28 -4.06 -6.11 8.19
N PRO A 29 -5.37 -6.05 8.45
CA PRO A 29 -6.02 -4.80 8.84
C PRO A 29 -5.47 -4.32 10.18
N VAL A 30 -4.91 -3.11 10.21
CA VAL A 30 -4.35 -2.52 11.43
C VAL A 30 -5.25 -1.38 11.89
N THR A 31 -5.57 -1.38 13.18
CA THR A 31 -6.34 -0.29 13.78
C THR A 31 -5.43 0.59 14.60
N LEU A 32 -5.16 1.82 14.12
CA LEU A 32 -4.38 2.82 14.83
C LEU A 32 -5.24 4.05 15.12
N VAL A 33 -5.19 4.54 16.35
CA VAL A 33 -5.83 5.81 16.76
C VAL A 33 -7.28 5.90 16.28
N ASN A 34 -8.05 4.83 16.51
CA ASN A 34 -9.47 4.73 16.16
C ASN A 34 -9.78 4.77 14.64
N ARG A 35 -8.80 4.50 13.78
CA ARG A 35 -9.00 4.19 12.36
C ARG A 35 -8.50 2.80 12.04
N THR A 36 -9.31 2.06 11.31
CA THR A 36 -8.91 0.78 10.71
C THR A 36 -8.42 1.05 9.30
N PHE A 37 -7.20 0.63 9.01
CA PHE A 37 -6.64 0.61 7.67
C PHE A 37 -6.78 -0.82 7.15
N ASP A 38 -7.37 -0.98 5.97
CA ASP A 38 -7.56 -2.28 5.36
C ASP A 38 -6.35 -2.67 4.51
N THR A 39 -6.25 -3.95 4.19
CA THR A 39 -5.25 -4.49 3.26
C THR A 39 -5.41 -3.99 1.82
N ALA A 40 -6.59 -3.47 1.48
CA ALA A 40 -6.84 -2.83 0.19
C ALA A 40 -6.40 -1.35 0.13
N ASP A 41 -6.07 -0.74 1.28
CA ASP A 41 -5.66 0.66 1.33
C ASP A 41 -4.24 0.82 0.81
N LEU A 42 -4.10 1.62 -0.25
CA LEU A 42 -2.80 2.02 -0.77
C LEU A 42 -2.26 3.21 0.00
N LEU A 43 -1.16 2.97 0.71
CA LEU A 43 -0.46 3.90 1.55
C LEU A 43 0.88 4.29 0.90
N SER A 44 1.33 5.52 1.12
CA SER A 44 2.59 6.03 0.59
C SER A 44 3.60 6.17 1.71
N VAL A 45 4.81 5.64 1.53
CA VAL A 45 5.88 5.78 2.50
C VAL A 45 6.37 7.23 2.51
N GLU A 46 6.26 7.90 3.66
CA GLU A 46 6.75 9.26 3.87
C GLU A 46 8.17 9.26 4.44
N TYR A 47 8.47 8.34 5.36
CA TYR A 47 9.80 8.17 5.92
C TYR A 47 9.96 6.78 6.51
N THR A 48 11.21 6.35 6.68
CA THR A 48 11.57 5.18 7.47
C THR A 48 12.33 5.62 8.70
N THR A 49 12.08 4.95 9.82
CA THR A 49 12.77 5.20 11.09
C THR A 49 13.99 4.29 11.19
N SER A 50 15.02 4.71 11.93
CA SER A 50 16.24 3.91 12.14
C SER A 50 15.98 2.58 12.85
N LEU A 51 14.83 2.43 13.52
CA LEU A 51 14.39 1.19 14.17
C LEU A 51 13.61 0.26 13.23
N GLY A 52 13.47 0.62 11.95
CA GLY A 52 12.79 -0.18 10.93
C GLY A 52 11.30 0.14 10.76
N GLY A 53 10.70 0.96 11.63
CA GLY A 53 9.31 1.39 11.48
C GLY A 53 9.11 2.30 10.27
N ILE A 54 7.99 2.16 9.58
CA ILE A 54 7.70 2.84 8.31
C ILE A 54 6.57 3.83 8.56
N GLY A 55 6.85 5.13 8.36
CA GLY A 55 5.85 6.18 8.36
C GLY A 55 5.11 6.17 7.03
N VAL A 56 3.85 5.72 7.02
CA VAL A 56 3.01 5.64 5.82
C VAL A 56 1.86 6.64 5.88
N THR A 57 1.43 7.12 4.70
CA THR A 57 0.34 8.07 4.58
C THR A 57 -0.74 7.67 3.61
N THR A 58 -1.98 8.03 3.96
CA THR A 58 -3.12 7.93 3.04
C THR A 58 -3.43 9.33 2.51
N ASN A 59 -3.26 9.51 1.20
CA ASN A 59 -3.50 10.77 0.48
C ASN A 59 -2.81 12.00 1.11
N GLY A 60 -1.64 11.82 1.75
CA GLY A 60 -0.87 12.90 2.39
C GLY A 60 -1.47 13.46 3.68
N VAL A 61 -2.51 12.85 4.25
CA VAL A 61 -3.24 13.42 5.40
C VAL A 61 -2.78 12.86 6.75
N ILE A 62 -2.39 11.59 6.81
CA ILE A 62 -2.17 10.89 8.07
C ILE A 62 -0.86 10.18 7.97
N VAL A 63 0.07 10.41 8.90
CA VAL A 63 1.27 9.60 9.01
C VAL A 63 1.08 8.61 10.16
N VAL A 64 1.10 7.31 9.86
CA VAL A 64 1.14 6.24 10.86
C VAL A 64 2.45 5.48 10.75
N VAL A 65 3.06 5.14 11.89
CA VAL A 65 4.25 4.28 11.92
C VAL A 65 3.78 2.84 12.07
N VAL A 66 4.07 2.02 11.07
CA VAL A 66 3.73 0.60 11.03
C VAL A 66 5.01 -0.24 11.02
N ASP A 67 4.91 -1.47 11.52
CA ASP A 67 6.01 -2.41 11.48
C ASP A 67 6.23 -2.91 10.05
N PRO A 68 7.48 -3.07 9.58
CA PRO A 68 7.77 -3.60 8.24
C PRO A 68 7.18 -5.00 8.01
N THR A 69 6.93 -5.78 9.07
CA THR A 69 6.29 -7.10 8.97
C THR A 69 4.78 -7.03 8.74
N GLU A 70 4.16 -5.86 8.94
CA GLU A 70 2.73 -5.64 8.74
C GLU A 70 2.41 -5.00 7.39
N VAL A 71 3.42 -4.59 6.62
CA VAL A 71 3.28 -3.99 5.29
C VAL A 71 4.05 -4.75 4.22
N ARG A 72 3.60 -4.59 2.98
CA ARG A 72 4.29 -5.08 1.78
C ARG A 72 4.18 -4.07 0.66
N HIS A 73 5.09 -4.11 -0.31
CA HIS A 73 4.92 -3.32 -1.53
C HIS A 73 3.59 -3.63 -2.23
N ALA A 74 2.93 -2.58 -2.69
CA ALA A 74 1.72 -2.71 -3.47
C ALA A 74 2.02 -3.45 -4.77
N THR A 75 1.20 -4.45 -5.08
CA THR A 75 1.34 -5.14 -6.37
C THR A 75 0.92 -4.23 -7.52
N THR A 76 1.45 -4.51 -8.71
CA THR A 76 1.04 -3.80 -9.93
C THR A 76 -0.46 -3.89 -10.20
N LEU A 77 -1.14 -4.94 -9.69
CA LEU A 77 -2.57 -5.12 -9.82
C LEU A 77 -3.35 -4.18 -8.89
N GLU A 78 -2.95 -4.05 -7.62
CA GLU A 78 -3.54 -3.10 -6.66
C GLU A 78 -3.36 -1.65 -7.13
N LEU A 79 -2.16 -1.29 -7.61
CA LEU A 79 -1.87 0.01 -8.21
C LEU A 79 -2.75 0.28 -9.44
N LYS A 80 -2.90 -0.71 -10.33
CA LYS A 80 -3.77 -0.59 -11.51
C LYS A 80 -5.25 -0.49 -11.14
N LEU A 81 -5.70 -1.22 -10.11
CA LEU A 81 -7.08 -1.16 -9.63
C LEU A 81 -7.41 0.22 -9.07
N LYS A 82 -6.56 0.81 -8.21
CA LYS A 82 -6.78 2.19 -7.73
C LYS A 82 -6.70 3.21 -8.84
N ARG A 83 -5.80 3.05 -9.82
CA ARG A 83 -5.79 3.91 -11.02
C ARG A 83 -7.09 3.79 -11.81
N ARG A 84 -7.63 2.58 -11.99
CA ARG A 84 -8.92 2.35 -12.68
C ARG A 84 -10.09 2.91 -11.90
N LEU A 85 -10.14 2.72 -10.58
CA LEU A 85 -11.14 3.33 -9.71
C LEU A 85 -11.11 4.85 -9.84
N SER A 86 -9.93 5.47 -9.75
CA SER A 86 -9.77 6.92 -9.93
C SER A 86 -10.23 7.42 -11.31
N LEU A 87 -9.93 6.69 -12.38
CA LEU A 87 -10.40 7.00 -13.73
C LEU A 87 -11.92 6.86 -13.86
N THR A 88 -12.52 5.84 -13.27
CA THR A 88 -13.97 5.63 -13.26
C THR A 88 -14.67 6.71 -12.42
N GLU A 89 -14.10 7.09 -11.28
CA GLU A 89 -14.61 8.17 -10.42
C GLU A 89 -14.52 9.53 -11.13
N GLN A 90 -13.43 9.82 -11.85
CA GLN A 90 -13.32 11.02 -12.68
C GLN A 90 -14.29 11.00 -13.85
N SER A 91 -14.47 9.86 -14.51
CA SER A 91 -15.40 9.70 -15.63
C SER A 91 -16.87 9.81 -15.20
N LEU A 92 -17.22 9.57 -13.94
CA LEU A 92 -18.57 9.76 -13.42
C LEU A 92 -18.89 11.23 -13.09
N GLY A 93 -17.87 12.11 -13.05
CA GLY A 93 -18.00 13.54 -12.75
C GLY A 93 -18.24 14.44 -13.97
N GLU A 94 -18.04 13.94 -15.20
CA GLU A 94 -18.29 14.70 -16.43
C GLU A 94 -19.64 14.30 -17.06
N VAL A 95 -20.74 14.70 -16.41
CA VAL A 95 -22.04 14.84 -17.07
C VAL A 95 -22.69 16.16 -16.65
N SER A 96 -22.37 17.24 -17.36
CA SER A 96 -23.24 18.40 -17.62
C SER A 96 -22.67 19.25 -18.75
#